data_AF-A0A9W7ZLG5-F1
#
_entry.id   AF-A0A9W7ZLG5-F1
#
_cell.length_a   1.000
_cell.length_b   1.000
_cell.length_c   1.000
_cell.angle_alpha   90.00
_cell.angle_beta   90.00
_cell.angle_gamma   90.00
#
_symmetry.space_group_name_H-M   'P 1'
#
loop_
_entity.id
_entity.type
_entity.pdbx_description
1 polymer ?
#
loop_
_entity_poly.entity_id
_entity_poly.type
_entity_poly.pdbx_seq_one_letter_code
_entity_poly.pdbx_strand_id
1 'polypeptide(L)'
;MSDADSLTATEERYTDAHRLFLQNCALQRVMTQEATHGLWQRAVTLIHGSEGGPDESLEDFIATINEELDPLHMELRVVLDEISDAQWWILVNLKGDEIAQLATLYTPTELE
;
A
#
# COMPACT_ATOMS: atom_id res chain seq x y z
N MET A 1 32.22 14.49 29.55
CA MET A 1 30.88 14.85 30.05
C MET A 1 30.39 16.05 29.27
N SER A 2 29.71 15.80 28.16
CA SER A 2 28.55 16.56 27.70
C SER A 2 28.00 15.76 26.52
N ASP A 3 27.37 14.65 26.88
CA ASP A 3 26.50 13.89 25.99
C ASP A 3 25.37 14.77 25.48
N ALA A 4 25.10 14.66 24.18
CA ALA A 4 23.77 14.58 23.57
C ALA A 4 23.89 15.07 22.12
N ASP A 5 24.49 14.19 21.33
CA ASP A 5 24.11 13.88 19.96
C ASP A 5 22.74 14.46 19.58
N SER A 6 22.75 15.64 18.95
CA SER A 6 21.57 16.19 18.28
C SER A 6 21.42 15.43 16.97
N LEU A 7 20.96 14.19 17.10
CA LEU A 7 20.54 13.36 15.98
C LEU A 7 19.29 14.02 15.41
N THR A 8 19.45 14.71 14.28
CA THR A 8 18.35 15.07 13.39
C THR A 8 17.49 13.82 13.20
N ALA A 9 16.27 13.83 13.73
CA ALA A 9 15.26 12.85 13.38
C ALA A 9 15.04 13.00 11.88
N THR A 10 15.66 12.14 11.09
CA THR A 10 15.28 11.95 9.70
C THR A 10 13.81 11.56 9.75
N GLU A 11 12.93 12.45 9.32
CA GLU A 11 11.53 12.10 9.09
C GLU A 11 11.54 10.98 8.04
N GLU A 12 11.40 9.74 8.49
CA GLU A 12 11.32 8.60 7.60
C GLU A 12 10.03 8.74 6.80
N ARG A 13 10.18 9.11 5.52
CA ARG A 13 9.05 9.25 4.59
C ARG A 13 8.20 7.97 4.55
N TYR A 14 8.85 6.81 4.54
CA TYR A 14 8.20 5.50 4.59
C TYR A 14 8.19 4.91 6.00
N THR A 15 7.05 5.01 6.66
CA THR A 15 6.83 4.58 8.06
C THR A 15 6.19 3.19 8.20
N ASP A 16 6.10 2.68 9.44
CA ASP A 16 5.38 1.44 9.76
C ASP A 16 3.89 1.47 9.39
N ALA A 17 3.28 2.65 9.30
CA ALA A 17 1.90 2.77 8.83
C ALA A 17 1.77 2.31 7.38
N HIS A 18 2.73 2.67 6.53
CA HIS A 18 2.78 2.24 5.14
C HIS A 18 2.99 0.72 5.04
N ARG A 19 3.89 0.16 5.86
CA ARG A 19 4.12 -1.29 5.93
C ARG A 19 2.86 -2.05 6.32
N LEU A 20 2.17 -1.60 7.36
CA LEU A 20 0.93 -2.22 7.84
C LEU A 20 -0.18 -2.15 6.78
N PHE A 21 -0.31 -0.99 6.12
CA PHE A 21 -1.26 -0.79 5.04
C PHE A 21 -0.98 -1.74 3.87
N LEU A 22 0.26 -1.80 3.40
CA LEU A 22 0.67 -2.67 2.30
C LEU A 22 0.47 -4.16 2.64
N GLN A 23 0.77 -4.59 3.87
CA GLN A 23 0.50 -5.96 4.33
C GLN A 23 -0.99 -6.31 4.25
N ASN A 24 -1.86 -5.38 4.64
CA ASN A 24 -3.31 -5.59 4.53
C ASN A 24 -3.77 -5.63 3.07
N CYS A 25 -3.21 -4.78 2.20
CA CYS A 25 -3.50 -4.81 0.75
C CYS A 25 -3.14 -6.18 0.14
N ALA A 26 -1.97 -6.72 0.50
CA ALA A 26 -1.53 -8.02 0.03
C ALA A 26 -2.45 -9.18 0.49
N LEU A 27 -3.05 -9.07 1.69
CA LEU A 27 -3.98 -10.06 2.22
C LEU A 27 -5.38 -9.99 1.58
N GLN A 28 -5.91 -8.78 1.37
CA GLN A 28 -7.29 -8.61 0.85
C GLN A 28 -7.37 -8.67 -0.68
N ARG A 29 -6.25 -8.43 -1.39
CA ARG A 29 -6.08 -8.41 -2.86
C ARG A 29 -6.85 -7.31 -3.59
N VAL A 30 -8.10 -7.05 -3.21
CA VAL A 30 -8.99 -6.04 -3.80
C VAL A 30 -9.75 -5.34 -2.68
N MET A 31 -9.82 -4.01 -2.70
CA MET A 31 -10.49 -3.22 -1.67
C MET A 31 -11.34 -2.11 -2.30
N THR A 32 -12.50 -1.81 -1.71
CA THR A 32 -13.27 -0.63 -2.12
C THR A 32 -12.54 0.64 -1.72
N GLN A 33 -12.90 1.78 -2.32
CA GLN A 33 -12.42 3.09 -1.89
C GLN A 33 -12.69 3.35 -0.39
N GLU A 34 -13.89 3.02 0.10
CA GLU A 34 -14.25 3.17 1.51
C GLU A 34 -13.38 2.32 2.44
N ALA A 35 -13.17 1.05 2.08
CA ALA A 35 -12.32 0.14 2.86
C ALA A 35 -10.87 0.60 2.89
N THR A 36 -10.36 1.10 1.76
CA THR A 36 -8.99 1.62 1.61
C THR A 36 -8.78 2.84 2.49
N HIS A 37 -9.70 3.81 2.44
CA HIS A 37 -9.65 5.00 3.27
C HIS A 37 -9.72 4.66 4.77
N GLY A 38 -10.64 3.76 5.16
CA GLY A 38 -10.75 3.31 6.54
C GLY A 38 -9.51 2.54 7.02
N LEU A 39 -8.86 1.77 6.15
CA LEU A 39 -7.61 1.08 6.47
C LEU A 39 -6.46 2.06 6.68
N TRP A 40 -6.31 3.05 5.79
CA TRP A 40 -5.30 4.10 5.90
C TRP A 40 -5.44 4.87 7.21
N GLN A 41 -6.64 5.35 7.54
CA GLN A 41 -6.89 6.06 8.80
C GLN A 41 -6.52 5.22 10.03
N ARG A 42 -6.88 3.92 10.03
CA ARG A 42 -6.53 3.00 11.13
C ARG A 42 -5.02 2.80 11.23
N ALA A 43 -4.33 2.61 10.10
CA ALA A 43 -2.89 2.40 10.07
C ALA A 43 -2.13 3.63 10.59
N VAL A 44 -2.51 4.81 10.14
CA VAL A 44 -1.93 6.09 10.59
C VAL A 44 -2.19 6.30 12.08
N THR A 45 -3.43 6.11 12.54
CA THR A 45 -3.81 6.29 13.95
C THR A 45 -3.07 5.32 14.87
N LEU A 46 -2.86 4.07 14.45
CA LEU A 46 -2.18 3.07 15.25
C LEU A 46 -0.70 3.42 15.51
N ILE A 47 -0.03 4.01 14.52
CA ILE A 47 1.40 4.30 14.58
C ILE A 47 1.69 5.69 15.13
N HIS A 48 0.93 6.71 14.71
CA HIS A 48 1.17 8.11 15.09
C HIS A 48 0.27 8.57 16.26
N GLY A 49 -0.69 7.75 16.69
CA GLY A 49 -1.63 8.10 17.76
C GLY A 49 -2.84 8.91 17.26
N SER A 50 -3.72 9.28 18.21
CA SER A 50 -4.97 9.99 17.93
C SER A 50 -4.81 11.50 17.72
N GLU A 51 -3.62 12.05 17.96
CA GLU A 51 -3.35 13.50 17.83
C GLU A 51 -3.10 13.94 16.38
N GLY A 52 -3.28 13.02 15.43
CA GLY A 52 -3.15 13.26 14.00
C GLY A 52 -1.83 12.74 13.49
N GLY A 53 -1.89 11.83 12.52
CA GLY A 53 -0.74 11.59 11.66
C GLY A 53 -0.41 12.84 10.83
N PRO A 54 0.62 12.77 9.98
CA PRO A 54 0.90 13.87 9.05
C PRO A 54 -0.37 14.28 8.29
N ASP A 55 -0.50 15.58 7.98
CA ASP A 55 -1.55 16.14 7.09
C ASP A 55 -1.25 15.70 5.65
N GLU A 56 -1.30 14.39 5.45
CA GLU A 56 -0.98 13.69 4.23
C GLU A 56 -2.29 13.20 3.63
N SER A 57 -2.46 13.36 2.33
CA SER A 57 -3.61 12.77 1.64
C SER A 57 -3.43 11.26 1.47
N LEU A 58 -4.52 10.52 1.25
CA LEU A 58 -4.41 9.10 0.91
C LEU A 58 -3.58 8.91 -0.37
N GLU A 59 -3.70 9.84 -1.32
CA GLU A 59 -2.95 9.85 -2.57
C GLU A 59 -1.44 9.99 -2.34
N ASP A 60 -1.02 10.92 -1.48
CA ASP A 60 0.40 11.11 -1.14
C ASP A 60 0.97 9.91 -0.37
N PHE A 61 0.18 9.36 0.55
CA PHE A 61 0.53 8.15 1.30
C PHE A 61 0.74 6.95 0.36
N ILE A 62 -0.15 6.77 -0.62
CA ILE A 62 -0.04 5.71 -1.63
C ILE A 62 1.11 5.99 -2.59
N ALA A 63 1.35 7.26 -2.96
CA ALA A 63 2.49 7.62 -3.80
C ALA A 63 3.82 7.22 -3.14
N THR A 64 3.97 7.47 -1.84
CA THR A 64 5.11 7.02 -1.05
C THR A 64 5.24 5.49 -1.05
N ILE A 65 4.14 4.73 -0.97
CA ILE A 65 4.19 3.26 -1.10
C ILE A 65 4.64 2.83 -2.49
N ASN A 66 4.09 3.45 -3.54
CA ASN A 66 4.40 3.09 -4.92
C ASN A 66 5.87 3.39 -5.27
N GLU A 67 6.46 4.45 -4.72
CA GLU A 67 7.91 4.71 -4.82
C GLU A 67 8.75 3.53 -4.26
N GLU A 68 8.33 2.95 -3.13
CA GLU A 68 9.01 1.79 -2.52
C GLU A 68 8.70 0.46 -3.23
N LEU A 69 7.58 0.37 -3.95
CA LEU A 69 7.20 -0.80 -4.74
C LEU A 69 7.82 -0.81 -6.15
N ASP A 70 8.27 0.34 -6.67
CA ASP A 70 8.84 0.47 -8.00
C ASP A 70 10.00 -0.52 -8.29
N PRO A 71 10.97 -0.75 -7.37
CA PRO A 71 12.02 -1.74 -7.57
C PRO A 71 11.50 -3.19 -7.72
N LEU A 72 10.31 -3.47 -7.21
CA LEU A 72 9.64 -4.77 -7.32
C LEU A 72 8.74 -4.87 -8.55
N HIS A 73 8.60 -3.78 -9.31
CA HIS A 73 7.64 -3.63 -10.40
C HIS A 73 6.21 -3.93 -9.93
N MET A 74 5.85 -3.42 -8.77
CA MET A 74 4.51 -3.55 -8.19
C MET A 74 3.90 -2.16 -8.03
N GLU A 75 2.58 -2.06 -8.07
CA GLU A 75 1.88 -0.79 -7.90
C GLU A 75 0.51 -0.99 -7.25
N LEU A 76 0.17 -0.14 -6.29
CA LEU A 76 -1.20 0.07 -5.86
C LEU A 76 -1.88 1.04 -6.81
N ARG A 77 -2.95 0.60 -7.47
CA ARG A 77 -3.70 1.40 -8.43
C ARG A 77 -5.20 1.31 -8.23
N VAL A 78 -5.89 2.37 -8.66
CA VAL A 78 -7.34 2.37 -8.80
C VAL A 78 -7.71 1.67 -10.11
N VAL A 79 -8.71 0.80 -10.04
CA VAL A 79 -9.41 0.23 -11.18
C VAL A 79 -10.91 0.52 -11.08
N LEU A 80 -11.56 0.60 -12.23
CA LEU A 80 -13.00 0.75 -12.33
C LEU A 80 -13.61 -0.61 -12.62
N ASP A 81 -14.66 -0.95 -11.87
CA ASP A 81 -15.51 -2.08 -12.20
C ASP A 81 -16.35 -1.75 -13.44
N GLU A 82 -16.29 -2.60 -14.46
CA GLU A 82 -16.91 -2.36 -15.77
C GLU A 82 -18.45 -2.28 -15.70
N ILE A 83 -19.06 -2.93 -14.71
CA ILE A 83 -20.52 -3.05 -14.61
C ILE A 83 -21.10 -1.94 -13.75
N SER A 84 -20.46 -1.66 -12.62
CA SER A 84 -20.97 -0.74 -11.60
C SER A 84 -20.31 0.64 -11.60
N ASP A 85 -19.26 0.85 -12.40
CA ASP A 85 -18.36 2.01 -12.35
C ASP A 85 -17.74 2.27 -10.97
N ALA A 86 -17.79 1.29 -10.07
CA ALA A 86 -17.23 1.40 -8.73
C ALA A 86 -15.70 1.40 -8.77
N GLN A 87 -15.08 2.25 -7.94
CA GLN A 87 -13.63 2.31 -7.79
C GLN A 87 -13.12 1.29 -6.78
N TRP A 88 -12.10 0.54 -7.20
CA TRP A 88 -11.42 -0.46 -6.39
C TRP A 88 -9.92 -0.22 -6.39
N TRP A 89 -9.28 -0.49 -5.26
CA TRP A 89 -7.84 -0.49 -5.10
C TRP A 89 -7.31 -1.91 -5.19
N ILE A 90 -6.30 -2.10 -6.03
CA ILE A 90 -5.64 -3.39 -6.24
C ILE A 90 -4.12 -3.21 -6.27
N LEU A 91 -3.42 -4.22 -5.75
CA LEU A 91 -1.97 -4.34 -5.88
C LEU A 91 -1.66 -5.15 -7.15
N VAL A 92 -1.03 -4.54 -8.15
CA VAL A 92 -0.71 -5.16 -9.43
C VAL A 92 0.78 -5.38 -9.61
N ASN A 93 1.11 -6.38 -10.42
CA ASN A 93 2.46 -6.57 -10.96
C ASN A 93 2.53 -5.91 -12.34
N LEU A 94 3.51 -5.02 -12.51
CA LEU A 94 3.79 -4.27 -13.73
C LEU A 94 4.70 -5.04 -14.71
N LYS A 95 5.32 -6.16 -14.30
CA LYS A 95 6.01 -7.03 -15.25
C LYS A 95 4.97 -7.69 -16.15
N GLY A 96 5.02 -7.35 -17.43
CA GLY A 96 4.06 -7.76 -18.46
C GLY A 96 4.04 -9.24 -18.85
N ASP A 97 4.54 -10.15 -18.01
CA ASP A 97 4.36 -11.58 -18.23
C ASP A 97 3.02 -11.99 -17.59
N GLU A 98 1.98 -12.16 -18.43
CA GLU A 98 0.61 -12.57 -18.03
C GLU A 98 0.58 -13.84 -17.17
N ILE A 99 1.63 -14.67 -17.26
CA ILE A 99 1.80 -15.91 -16.49
C ILE A 99 2.15 -15.62 -15.02
N ALA A 100 2.79 -14.49 -14.70
CA ALA A 100 3.32 -14.23 -13.36
C ALA A 100 2.23 -13.96 -12.29
N GLN A 101 1.08 -13.41 -12.68
CA GLN A 101 0.01 -13.06 -11.72
C GLN A 101 -0.81 -14.30 -11.28
N LEU A 102 -1.00 -15.29 -12.15
CA LEU A 102 -1.78 -16.49 -11.86
C LEU A 102 -0.93 -17.70 -11.44
N ALA A 103 0.29 -17.85 -11.98
CA ALA A 103 1.14 -19.02 -11.70
C ALA A 103 1.66 -19.08 -10.25
N THR A 104 1.58 -17.97 -9.51
CA THR A 104 1.95 -17.95 -8.08
C THR A 104 0.85 -18.54 -7.19
N LEU A 105 -0.40 -18.59 -7.70
CA LEU A 105 -1.58 -18.98 -6.93
C LEU A 105 -2.22 -20.28 -7.39
N TYR A 106 -1.96 -20.69 -8.64
CA TYR A 106 -2.56 -21.84 -9.26
C TYR A 106 -1.50 -22.78 -9.80
N THR A 107 -1.72 -24.08 -9.58
CA THR A 107 -0.96 -25.13 -10.26
C THR A 107 -1.30 -25.11 -11.76
N PRO A 108 -0.40 -25.61 -12.64
CA PRO A 108 -0.70 -25.70 -14.07
C PRO A 108 -2.04 -26.38 -14.38
N THR A 109 -2.42 -27.37 -13.57
CA THR A 109 -3.69 -28.12 -13.69
C THR A 109 -4.94 -27.29 -13.40
N GLU A 110 -4.84 -26.19 -12.65
CA GLU A 110 -5.97 -25.31 -12.32
C GLU A 110 -6.15 -24.18 -13.35
N LEU A 111 -5.18 -24.03 -14.28
CA LEU A 111 -5.18 -23.01 -15.33
C LEU A 111 -5.66 -23.54 -16.70
N GLU A 112 -5.76 -24.87 -16.86
CA GLU A 112 -6.34 -25.56 -18.04
C GLU A 112 -7.85 -25.75 -17.92
#